data_AF-A0A955GWL7-F1
#
_entry.id   AF-A0A955GWL7-F1
#
_cell.length_a   1.000
_cell.length_b   1.000
_cell.length_c   1.000
_cell.angle_alpha   90.00
_cell.angle_beta   90.00
_cell.angle_gamma   90.00
#
_symmetry.space_group_name_H-M   'P 1'
#
loop_
_entity.id
_entity.type
_entity.pdbx_description
1 polymer ?
#
loop_
_entity_poly.entity_id
_entity_poly.type
_entity_poly.pdbx_seq_one_letter_code
_entity_poly.pdbx_strand_id
1 'polypeptide(L)'
;KNDLKLRIDETAKYVRPSENTMDFAFMFIPHEAIYYDLLVAQVGGVKVNTRDLIEYAFKEKKVIIVSPTSFLAFLQTVLQGLKALQIEEKATEIIKRVEDLGRHIKSYEDFHNRLGNSLGTVINHYNSSGKELKKIDKDVVRITGDTFGSEPVVLDDKINKE
;
A
#
# COMPACT_ATOMS: atom_id res chain seq x y z
N LYS A 1 -4.32 -18.80 48.10
CA LYS A 1 -5.52 -18.24 47.42
C LYS A 1 -5.69 -16.72 47.64
N ASN A 2 -5.58 -16.16 48.86
CA ASN A 2 -5.54 -14.69 49.06
C ASN A 2 -4.34 -14.01 48.36
N ASP A 3 -3.21 -14.70 48.24
CA ASP A 3 -2.02 -14.16 47.59
C ASP A 3 -2.26 -13.87 46.08
N LEU A 4 -2.97 -14.72 45.34
CA LEU A 4 -3.23 -14.49 43.91
C LEU A 4 -4.06 -13.24 43.65
N LYS A 5 -5.13 -13.03 44.45
CA LYS A 5 -5.95 -11.82 44.36
C LYS A 5 -5.12 -10.57 44.64
N LEU A 6 -4.23 -10.63 45.65
CA LEU A 6 -3.29 -9.55 45.94
C LEU A 6 -2.32 -9.29 44.78
N ARG A 7 -1.83 -10.33 44.09
CA ARG A 7 -1.00 -10.16 42.88
C ARG A 7 -1.76 -9.56 41.71
N ILE A 8 -3.03 -9.91 41.54
CA ILE A 8 -3.90 -9.28 40.53
C ILE A 8 -4.07 -7.79 40.86
N ASP A 9 -4.40 -7.46 42.11
CA ASP A 9 -4.55 -6.07 42.57
C ASP A 9 -3.25 -5.26 42.43
N GLU A 10 -2.10 -5.88 42.70
CA GLU A 10 -0.78 -5.28 42.50
C GLU A 10 -0.50 -5.02 41.02
N THR A 11 -0.79 -6.00 40.15
CA THR A 11 -0.59 -5.89 38.70
C THR A 11 -1.50 -4.83 38.09
N ALA A 12 -2.73 -4.69 38.60
CA ALA A 12 -3.69 -3.69 38.13
C ALA A 12 -3.18 -2.24 38.28
N LYS A 13 -2.22 -1.98 39.20
CA LYS A 13 -1.60 -0.66 39.37
C LYS A 13 -0.82 -0.19 38.14
N TYR A 14 -0.49 -1.09 37.22
CA TYR A 14 0.23 -0.79 35.98
C TYR A 14 -0.70 -0.54 34.78
N VAL A 15 -2.03 -0.68 34.97
CA VAL A 15 -3.01 -0.29 33.95
C VAL A 15 -3.21 1.22 34.01
N ARG A 16 -2.41 1.97 33.24
CA ARG A 16 -2.41 3.46 33.26
C ARG A 16 -2.50 4.07 31.86
N PRO A 17 -3.66 3.99 31.19
CA PRO A 17 -3.86 4.60 29.87
C PRO A 17 -3.49 6.10 29.80
N SER A 18 -3.68 6.84 30.91
CA SER A 18 -3.30 8.26 31.02
C SER A 18 -1.81 8.52 30.89
N GLU A 19 -0.96 7.52 31.16
CA GLU A 19 0.49 7.57 31.02
C GLU A 19 0.96 7.01 29.66
N ASN A 20 0.06 6.91 28.67
CA ASN A 20 0.33 6.37 27.33
C ASN A 20 0.73 4.88 27.34
N THR A 21 0.15 4.10 28.26
CA THR A 21 0.27 2.63 28.31
C THR A 21 -0.98 1.95 27.77
N MET A 22 -0.94 0.62 27.66
CA MET A 22 -2.13 -0.18 27.34
C MET A 22 -3.20 -0.09 28.43
N ASP A 23 -4.45 -0.39 28.07
CA ASP A 23 -5.63 -0.45 28.96
C ASP A 23 -5.79 -1.81 29.66
N PHE A 24 -4.76 -2.64 29.58
CA PHE A 24 -4.65 -3.91 30.28
C PHE A 24 -3.19 -4.16 30.70
N ALA A 25 -3.01 -5.11 31.62
CA ALA A 25 -1.69 -5.58 32.06
C ALA A 25 -1.62 -7.09 32.01
N PHE A 26 -0.42 -7.64 31.72
CA PHE A 26 -0.18 -9.07 31.80
C PHE A 26 0.33 -9.46 33.19
N MET A 27 -0.29 -10.46 33.81
CA MET A 27 0.24 -11.12 34.99
C MET A 27 0.87 -12.45 34.57
N PHE A 28 2.20 -12.50 34.54
CA PHE A 28 2.95 -13.66 34.09
C PHE A 28 3.16 -14.69 35.19
N ILE A 29 2.76 -15.93 34.94
CA ILE A 29 2.99 -17.08 35.82
C ILE A 29 4.03 -17.99 35.15
N PRO A 30 5.27 -18.04 35.65
CA PRO A 30 6.38 -18.69 34.94
C PRO A 30 6.25 -20.21 34.82
N HIS A 31 5.50 -20.85 35.73
CA HIS A 31 5.35 -22.30 35.76
C HIS A 31 4.01 -22.73 35.14
N GLU A 32 4.06 -23.37 33.98
CA GLU A 32 2.87 -23.75 33.20
C GLU A 32 1.92 -24.67 34.01
N ALA A 33 2.46 -25.62 34.78
CA ALA A 33 1.63 -26.48 35.63
C ALA A 33 0.84 -25.71 36.71
N ILE A 34 1.42 -24.63 37.28
CA ILE A 34 0.73 -23.80 38.27
C ILE A 34 -0.35 -22.96 37.57
N TYR A 35 -0.06 -22.43 36.38
CA TYR A 35 -1.07 -21.77 35.56
C TYR A 35 -2.26 -22.68 35.26
N TYR A 36 -2.02 -23.93 34.84
CA TYR A 36 -3.10 -24.88 34.63
C TYR A 36 -3.82 -25.26 35.92
N ASP A 37 -3.12 -25.46 37.04
CA ASP A 37 -3.79 -25.73 38.33
C ASP A 37 -4.75 -24.58 38.71
N LEU A 38 -4.36 -23.34 38.47
CA LEU A 38 -5.22 -22.16 38.67
C LEU A 38 -6.43 -22.12 37.72
N LEU A 39 -6.30 -22.66 36.50
CA LEU A 39 -7.41 -22.79 35.55
C LEU A 39 -8.31 -24.02 35.84
N VAL A 40 -7.72 -25.13 36.31
CA VAL A 40 -8.30 -26.49 36.34
C VAL A 40 -8.83 -26.89 37.73
N ALA A 41 -8.47 -26.19 38.82
CA ALA A 41 -9.04 -26.39 40.16
C ALA A 41 -10.59 -26.25 40.27
N GLN A 42 -11.29 -26.20 39.13
CA GLN A 42 -12.73 -26.29 38.96
C GLN A 42 -13.29 -27.72 38.93
N VAL A 43 -12.49 -28.79 38.77
CA VAL A 43 -13.03 -30.17 38.68
C VAL A 43 -12.48 -31.05 39.80
N GLY A 44 -13.11 -30.97 40.97
CA GLY A 44 -12.82 -31.90 42.07
C GLY A 44 -12.96 -31.28 43.47
N GLY A 45 -14.14 -31.44 44.08
CA GLY A 45 -14.26 -31.61 45.53
C GLY A 45 -14.43 -30.40 46.45
N VAL A 46 -14.01 -29.17 46.11
CA VAL A 46 -14.20 -28.01 47.01
C VAL A 46 -14.56 -26.73 46.22
N LYS A 47 -15.84 -26.34 46.28
CA LYS A 47 -16.37 -25.08 45.72
C LYS A 47 -15.73 -23.85 46.39
N VAL A 48 -14.71 -23.28 45.76
CA VAL A 48 -14.34 -21.87 45.93
C VAL A 48 -13.99 -21.30 44.54
N ASN A 49 -14.75 -20.30 44.10
CA ASN A 49 -14.85 -19.73 42.75
C ASN A 49 -13.52 -19.29 42.08
N THR A 50 -12.79 -20.21 41.46
CA THR A 50 -11.65 -19.87 40.57
C THR A 50 -12.12 -19.13 39.31
N ARG A 51 -13.36 -19.35 38.87
CA ARG A 51 -14.01 -18.58 37.79
C ARG A 51 -14.09 -17.09 38.15
N ASP A 52 -14.49 -16.79 39.37
CA ASP A 52 -14.59 -15.40 39.84
C ASP A 52 -13.23 -14.71 39.85
N LEU A 53 -12.12 -15.39 40.12
CA LEU A 53 -10.81 -14.74 40.12
C LEU A 53 -10.30 -14.41 38.71
N ILE A 54 -10.55 -15.28 37.73
CA ILE A 54 -10.20 -15.01 36.33
C ILE A 54 -11.10 -13.90 35.79
N GLU A 55 -12.39 -13.96 36.11
CA GLU A 55 -13.36 -12.95 35.72
C GLU A 55 -13.05 -11.60 36.38
N TYR A 56 -12.70 -11.60 37.66
CA TYR A 56 -12.23 -10.43 38.41
C TYR A 56 -10.98 -9.82 37.78
N ALA A 57 -9.96 -10.65 37.50
CA ALA A 57 -8.74 -10.19 36.84
C ALA A 57 -9.08 -9.53 35.50
N PHE A 58 -9.83 -10.22 34.65
CA PHE A 58 -10.08 -9.76 33.29
C PHE A 58 -11.07 -8.59 33.20
N LYS A 59 -12.25 -8.73 33.79
CA LYS A 59 -13.34 -7.75 33.67
C LYS A 59 -13.16 -6.56 34.59
N GLU A 60 -12.86 -6.80 35.87
CA GLU A 60 -12.81 -5.73 36.87
C GLU A 60 -11.44 -5.04 36.93
N LYS A 61 -10.36 -5.79 36.75
CA LYS A 61 -8.99 -5.28 36.92
C LYS A 61 -8.20 -5.08 35.63
N LYS A 62 -8.73 -5.52 34.48
CA LYS A 62 -8.03 -5.48 33.18
C LYS A 62 -6.66 -6.17 33.22
N VAL A 63 -6.54 -7.20 34.05
CA VAL A 63 -5.35 -8.05 34.16
C VAL A 63 -5.59 -9.35 33.40
N ILE A 64 -4.73 -9.64 32.44
CA ILE A 64 -4.74 -10.88 31.67
C ILE A 64 -3.67 -11.80 32.26
N ILE A 65 -4.11 -12.91 32.84
CA ILE A 65 -3.20 -13.91 33.40
C ILE A 65 -2.64 -14.75 32.26
N VAL A 66 -1.32 -14.83 32.17
CA VAL A 66 -0.61 -15.54 31.10
C VAL A 66 0.48 -16.46 31.66
N SER A 67 0.72 -17.53 30.92
CA SER A 67 1.81 -18.50 31.08
C SER A 67 2.87 -18.27 29.99
N PRO A 68 4.04 -18.94 30.03
CA PRO A 68 5.01 -18.90 28.93
C PRO A 68 4.37 -19.17 27.56
N THR A 69 3.50 -20.18 27.49
CA THR A 69 2.88 -20.59 26.22
C THR A 69 1.84 -19.58 25.74
N SER A 70 0.94 -19.15 26.63
CA SER A 70 -0.11 -18.20 26.26
C SER A 70 0.44 -16.79 26.00
N PHE A 71 1.45 -16.35 26.76
CA PHE A 71 2.11 -15.06 26.53
C PHE A 71 2.75 -15.00 25.14
N LEU A 72 3.42 -16.09 24.72
CA LEU A 72 3.99 -16.19 23.38
C LEU A 72 2.92 -16.08 22.29
N ALA A 73 1.78 -16.77 22.45
CA ALA A 73 0.68 -16.72 21.49
C ALA A 73 0.07 -15.30 21.37
N PHE A 74 -0.11 -14.61 22.50
CA PHE A 74 -0.57 -13.21 22.51
C PHE A 74 0.43 -12.30 21.80
N LEU A 75 1.72 -12.41 22.11
CA LEU A 75 2.75 -11.58 21.48
C LEU A 75 2.83 -11.84 19.98
N GLN A 76 2.71 -13.09 19.53
CA GLN A 76 2.64 -13.42 18.11
C GLN A 76 1.44 -12.75 17.42
N THR A 77 0.28 -12.77 18.07
CA THR A 77 -0.94 -12.12 17.55
C THR A 77 -0.74 -10.61 17.43
N VAL A 78 -0.17 -9.97 18.46
CA VAL A 78 0.15 -8.54 18.47
C VAL A 78 1.15 -8.20 17.36
N LEU A 79 2.23 -8.98 17.23
CA LEU A 79 3.22 -8.79 16.16
C LEU A 79 2.60 -8.92 14.77
N GLN A 80 1.68 -9.86 14.59
CA GLN A 80 0.96 -10.02 13.33
C GLN A 80 0.03 -8.83 13.05
N GLY A 81 -0.69 -8.34 14.06
CA GLY A 81 -1.50 -7.12 13.95
C GLY A 81 -0.67 -5.89 13.59
N LEU A 82 0.46 -5.68 14.25
CA LEU A 82 1.38 -4.57 13.94
C LEU A 82 1.96 -4.66 12.52
N LYS A 83 2.33 -5.87 12.06
CA LYS A 83 2.77 -6.08 10.68
C LYS A 83 1.66 -5.78 9.68
N ALA A 84 0.42 -6.15 9.97
CA ALA A 84 -0.72 -5.85 9.11
C ALA A 84 -0.94 -4.34 8.98
N LEU A 85 -0.88 -3.59 10.09
CA LEU A 85 -0.97 -2.12 10.09
C LEU A 85 0.14 -1.48 9.24
N GLN A 86 1.38 -1.95 9.39
CA GLN A 86 2.49 -1.45 8.56
C GLN A 86 2.32 -1.76 7.06
N ILE A 87 1.71 -2.90 6.72
CA ILE A 87 1.41 -3.26 5.33
C ILE A 87 0.32 -2.34 4.78
N GLU A 88 -0.72 -2.06 5.57
CA GLU A 88 -1.80 -1.14 5.21
C GLU A 88 -1.28 0.26 4.89
N GLU A 89 -0.45 0.84 5.77
CA GLU A 89 0.18 2.15 5.56
C GLU A 89 0.98 2.21 4.26
N LYS A 90 1.80 1.18 4.00
CA LYS A 90 2.58 1.08 2.77
C LYS A 90 1.70 0.89 1.53
N ALA A 91 0.60 0.16 1.64
CA ALA A 91 -0.34 -0.02 0.53
C ALA A 91 -0.99 1.31 0.15
N THR A 92 -1.35 2.15 1.13
CA THR A 92 -1.85 3.51 0.87
C THR A 92 -0.81 4.35 0.12
N GLU A 93 0.46 4.26 0.52
CA GLU A 93 1.55 4.96 -0.18
C GLU A 93 1.72 4.48 -1.64
N ILE A 94 1.65 3.16 -1.86
CA ILE A 94 1.74 2.56 -3.21
C ILE A 94 0.61 3.09 -4.09
N ILE A 95 -0.63 3.10 -3.60
CA ILE A 95 -1.79 3.59 -4.36
C ILE A 95 -1.55 5.04 -4.80
N LYS A 96 -1.14 5.91 -3.88
CA LYS A 96 -0.85 7.31 -4.18
C LYS A 96 0.24 7.45 -5.26
N ARG A 97 1.31 6.66 -5.18
CA ARG A 97 2.39 6.68 -6.18
C ARG A 97 1.92 6.20 -7.56
N VAL A 98 1.02 5.22 -7.60
CA VAL A 98 0.41 4.73 -8.85
C VAL A 98 -0.49 5.80 -9.48
N GLU A 99 -1.27 6.53 -8.68
CA GLU A 99 -2.07 7.66 -9.16
C GLU A 99 -1.19 8.78 -9.73
N ASP A 100 -0.11 9.14 -9.04
CA ASP A 100 0.87 10.13 -9.51
C ASP A 100 1.49 9.70 -10.84
N LEU A 101 1.88 8.44 -10.95
CA LEU A 101 2.42 7.87 -12.19
C LEU A 101 1.39 7.93 -13.33
N GLY A 102 0.13 7.60 -13.06
CA GLY A 102 -0.96 7.70 -14.05
C GLY A 102 -1.13 9.13 -14.58
N ARG A 103 -1.02 10.14 -13.70
CA ARG A 103 -1.04 11.55 -14.12
C ARG A 103 0.16 11.91 -14.99
N HIS A 104 1.35 11.44 -14.66
CA HIS A 104 2.56 11.68 -15.47
C HIS A 104 2.46 11.04 -16.86
N ILE A 105 1.99 9.79 -16.95
CA ILE A 105 1.80 9.09 -18.22
C ILE A 105 0.81 9.84 -19.10
N LYS A 106 -0.33 10.25 -18.55
CA LYS A 106 -1.33 11.02 -19.29
C LYS A 106 -0.78 12.35 -19.80
N SER A 107 -0.04 13.09 -18.96
CA SER A 107 0.59 14.32 -19.41
C SER A 107 1.60 14.08 -20.54
N TYR A 108 2.40 13.01 -20.45
CA TYR A 108 3.33 12.63 -21.51
C TYR A 108 2.58 12.30 -22.81
N GLU A 109 1.51 11.52 -22.74
CA GLU A 109 0.67 11.15 -23.89
C GLU A 109 0.08 12.41 -24.56
N ASP A 110 -0.44 13.35 -23.79
CA ASP A 110 -0.96 14.62 -24.32
C ASP A 110 0.12 15.42 -25.07
N PHE A 111 1.33 15.48 -24.52
CA PHE A 111 2.46 16.13 -25.20
C PHE A 111 2.89 15.38 -26.46
N HIS A 112 2.95 14.06 -26.39
CA HIS A 112 3.35 13.20 -27.51
C HIS A 112 2.36 13.30 -28.67
N ASN A 113 1.06 13.32 -28.38
CA ASN A 113 0.00 13.50 -29.38
C ASN A 113 0.08 14.88 -30.05
N ARG A 114 0.35 15.95 -29.30
CA ARG A 114 0.58 17.29 -29.87
C ARG A 114 1.81 17.33 -30.77
N LEU A 115 2.88 16.64 -30.39
CA LEU A 115 4.08 16.48 -31.22
C LEU A 115 3.74 15.75 -32.51
N GLY A 116 2.98 14.65 -32.44
CA GLY A 116 2.50 13.91 -33.61
C GLY A 116 1.72 14.79 -34.58
N ASN A 117 0.76 15.57 -34.08
CA ASN A 117 -0.01 16.53 -34.88
C ASN A 117 0.88 17.58 -35.57
N SER A 118 1.89 18.07 -34.88
CA SER A 118 2.85 19.05 -35.41
C SER A 118 3.70 18.43 -36.51
N LEU A 119 4.16 17.19 -36.33
CA LEU A 119 4.90 16.45 -37.35
C LEU A 119 4.03 16.18 -38.59
N GLY A 120 2.77 15.80 -38.43
CA GLY A 120 1.82 15.67 -39.55
C GLY A 120 1.68 16.97 -40.34
N THR A 121 1.64 18.12 -39.64
CA THR A 121 1.61 19.44 -40.31
C THR A 121 2.90 19.71 -41.11
N VAL A 122 4.07 19.42 -40.54
CA VAL A 122 5.36 19.57 -41.23
C VAL A 122 5.47 18.66 -42.46
N ILE A 123 5.04 17.40 -42.34
CA ILE A 123 5.00 16.44 -43.46
C ILE A 123 4.11 16.97 -44.59
N ASN A 124 2.94 17.51 -44.25
CA ASN A 124 2.03 18.10 -45.23
C ASN A 124 2.63 19.32 -45.95
N HIS A 125 3.33 20.20 -45.23
CA HIS A 125 4.06 21.32 -45.83
C HIS A 125 5.19 20.85 -46.74
N TYR A 126 5.96 19.85 -46.31
CA TYR A 126 7.05 19.27 -47.11
C TYR A 126 6.52 18.67 -48.42
N ASN A 127 5.47 17.84 -48.35
CA ASN A 127 4.84 17.24 -49.52
C ASN A 127 4.24 18.29 -50.46
N SER A 128 3.66 19.36 -49.91
CA SER A 128 3.11 20.47 -50.72
C SER A 128 4.22 21.26 -51.42
N SER A 129 5.33 21.54 -50.73
CA SER A 129 6.51 22.19 -51.34
C SER A 129 7.09 21.33 -52.48
N GLY A 130 7.16 20.01 -52.30
CA GLY A 130 7.53 19.10 -53.38
C GLY A 130 6.60 19.21 -54.61
N LYS A 131 5.29 19.35 -54.41
CA LYS A 131 4.36 19.57 -55.54
C LYS A 131 4.61 20.91 -56.25
N GLU A 132 4.92 21.97 -55.52
CA GLU A 132 5.28 23.27 -56.11
C GLU A 132 6.59 23.17 -56.91
N LEU A 133 7.59 22.43 -56.42
CA LEU A 133 8.84 22.18 -57.16
C LEU A 133 8.58 21.48 -58.51
N LYS A 134 7.63 20.54 -58.57
CA LYS A 134 7.22 19.92 -59.84
C LYS A 134 6.62 20.92 -60.83
N LYS A 135 5.97 21.99 -60.37
CA LYS A 135 5.47 23.05 -61.27
C LYS A 135 6.63 23.86 -61.85
N ILE A 136 7.66 24.12 -61.06
CA ILE A 136 8.88 24.80 -61.52
C ILE A 136 9.54 23.98 -62.63
N ASP A 137 9.62 22.65 -62.51
CA ASP A 137 10.14 21.78 -63.58
C ASP A 137 9.37 21.97 -64.90
N LYS A 138 8.04 22.10 -64.83
CA LYS A 138 7.20 22.41 -66.01
C LYS A 138 7.52 23.78 -66.62
N ASP A 139 7.77 24.79 -65.78
CA ASP A 139 8.16 26.12 -66.24
C ASP A 139 9.55 26.12 -66.88
N VAL A 140 10.51 25.35 -66.33
CA VAL A 140 11.85 25.17 -66.90
C VAL A 140 11.77 24.51 -68.28
N VAL A 141 10.96 23.46 -68.44
CA VAL A 141 10.71 22.81 -69.75
C VAL A 141 10.17 23.83 -70.76
N ARG A 142 9.24 24.69 -70.34
CA ARG A 142 8.66 25.71 -71.24
C ARG A 142 9.69 26.74 -71.71
N ILE A 143 10.67 27.07 -70.87
CA ILE A 143 11.68 28.11 -71.17
C ILE A 143 12.87 27.53 -71.94
N THR A 144 13.36 26.36 -71.55
CA THR A 144 14.64 25.80 -72.00
C THR A 144 14.51 24.65 -72.99
N GLY A 145 13.32 24.02 -73.07
CA GLY A 145 13.09 22.82 -73.87
C GLY A 145 13.56 21.51 -73.20
N ASP A 146 14.30 21.59 -72.09
CA ASP A 146 14.82 20.46 -71.32
C ASP A 146 14.17 20.36 -69.93
N THR A 147 14.14 19.16 -69.36
CA THR A 147 13.63 18.89 -68.01
C THR A 147 14.72 19.10 -66.96
N PHE A 148 14.35 19.69 -65.82
CA PHE A 148 15.23 19.85 -64.65
C PHE A 148 15.36 18.53 -63.86
N GLY A 149 14.38 17.61 -63.99
CA GLY A 149 14.50 16.22 -63.55
C GLY A 149 14.38 16.01 -62.04
N SER A 150 13.77 16.95 -61.31
CA SER A 150 13.58 16.80 -59.86
C SER A 150 12.33 15.99 -59.52
N GLU A 151 12.50 14.81 -58.92
CA GLU A 151 11.42 14.07 -58.26
C GLU A 151 11.48 14.28 -56.74
N PRO A 152 10.63 15.12 -56.16
CA PRO A 152 10.58 15.29 -54.71
C PRO A 152 10.08 14.00 -54.05
N VAL A 153 10.84 13.52 -53.07
CA VAL A 153 10.47 12.40 -52.20
C VAL A 153 9.17 12.76 -51.48
N VAL A 154 8.20 11.84 -51.44
CA VAL A 154 6.95 12.01 -50.68
C VAL A 154 7.10 11.32 -49.34
N LEU A 155 6.81 12.03 -48.26
CA LEU A 155 6.77 11.48 -46.92
C LEU A 155 5.37 10.94 -46.60
N ASP A 156 5.31 9.73 -46.06
CA ASP A 156 4.07 9.02 -45.74
C ASP A 156 3.55 9.48 -44.37
N ASP A 157 2.29 9.94 -44.30
CA ASP A 157 1.68 10.44 -43.07
C ASP A 157 1.03 9.29 -42.29
N LYS A 158 1.85 8.52 -41.55
CA LYS A 158 1.37 7.41 -40.71
C LYS A 158 1.04 7.83 -39.27
N ILE A 159 1.15 9.11 -38.94
CA ILE A 159 1.09 9.59 -37.54
C ILE A 159 -0.35 9.73 -37.04
N ASN A 160 -1.34 9.81 -37.93
CA ASN A 160 -2.77 10.02 -37.60
C ASN A 160 -3.70 8.83 -37.90
N LYS A 161 -3.17 7.61 -38.06
CA LYS A 161 -3.99 6.40 -38.26
C LYS A 161 -3.92 5.49 -37.04
N GLU A 162 -4.70 5.82 -36.02
CA GLU A 162 -5.42 4.88 -35.14
C GLU A 162 -6.56 5.61 -34.43
#